data_AF-C3Y296-F1
#
_entry.id   AF-C3Y296-F1
#
_cell.length_a   1.000
_cell.length_b   1.000
_cell.length_c   1.000
_cell.angle_alpha   90.00
_cell.angle_beta   90.00
_cell.angle_gamma   90.00
#
_symmetry.space_group_name_H-M   'P 1'
#
loop_
_entity.id
_entity.type
_entity.pdbx_description
1 polymer ?
#
loop_
_entity_poly.entity_id
_entity_poly.type
_entity_poly.pdbx_seq_one_letter_code
_entity_poly.pdbx_strand_id
1 'polypeptide(L)'
;MARHASDNSLNSSSPSVGSSVHDNPEQFESLKQQKEIWEQGIELFNKKPKKGLQFLQEQSLLGKSAWDVADFFHTDERLDKTQIGDFLGENEKFNMEVMYTYVDQLDFSGRDIVSALRLFLEGFRLPGEAQKIDRLMEKFAGRYCETNPNLAIFASADTAYVLAYSIIMLTTDLHSAQVKRKMTKEDYIKINRGINDSKDLPEEYLSAIYDEIAGNKISMKEHVRAPGPKPMAAKDVQTEKQRKLLYNMEMENMEKTAKALMESVSHVQTNFTSATHFEHVRPMFKMVWTPFLAAFSVGLQDCDDTEIANLCLDGIRCAIRIACIFNMELERDAYVQALARFTLLTANAEITEMKTKNINTIKTLITVAHTDGNYLGKSWLEILKCISQLELAQLIGTGVRPRMIGGGNSKGHQDTVDSLEPGFRTAGLVDKQKMASFQESMGETSSQSVVVAVDRIFTGSTRLDGNAVVHFVTALCLVSTDELSSPTHPRMFSLQKIVEISYYNMGRIRLQWSRLWQVLGEHFNRVGCFKPFTNGDVP
;
A
#
# COMPACT_ATOMS: atom_id res chain seq x y z
N MET A 1 -7.72 -34.37 -42.95
CA MET A 1 -7.21 -35.57 -42.24
C MET A 1 -6.28 -35.07 -41.15
N ALA A 2 -6.83 -34.81 -39.96
CA ALA A 2 -6.89 -35.72 -38.82
C ALA A 2 -5.82 -35.32 -37.78
N ARG A 3 -6.24 -34.59 -36.75
CA ARG A 3 -5.59 -34.59 -35.44
C ARG A 3 -6.65 -34.93 -34.41
N HIS A 4 -6.47 -36.11 -33.82
CA HIS A 4 -7.19 -36.59 -32.64
C HIS A 4 -6.95 -35.65 -31.46
N ALA A 5 -8.03 -35.19 -30.84
CA ALA A 5 -8.04 -34.76 -29.46
C ALA A 5 -8.80 -35.85 -28.69
N SER A 6 -8.14 -36.41 -27.66
CA SER A 6 -8.71 -37.40 -26.76
C SER A 6 -9.15 -36.71 -25.48
N ASP A 7 -10.39 -36.98 -25.09
CA ASP A 7 -11.01 -36.60 -23.83
C ASP A 7 -10.34 -37.27 -22.61
N ASN A 8 -10.31 -36.52 -21.50
CA ASN A 8 -10.44 -37.01 -20.12
C ASN A 8 -10.67 -35.78 -19.22
N SER A 9 -11.92 -35.38 -19.00
CA SER A 9 -12.78 -35.82 -17.89
C SER A 9 -12.26 -35.44 -16.50
N LEU A 10 -12.70 -34.28 -16.00
CA LEU A 10 -12.89 -34.05 -14.57
C LEU A 10 -14.30 -33.48 -14.37
N ASN A 11 -15.22 -34.40 -14.16
CA ASN A 11 -16.58 -34.17 -13.70
C ASN A 11 -16.50 -33.86 -12.19
N SER A 12 -16.73 -32.62 -11.78
CA SER A 12 -17.17 -32.30 -10.42
C SER A 12 -18.59 -31.77 -10.48
N SER A 13 -19.50 -32.65 -10.08
CA SER A 13 -20.92 -32.42 -9.89
C SER A 13 -21.19 -31.16 -9.08
N SER A 14 -21.91 -30.23 -9.71
CA SER A 14 -22.51 -29.04 -9.10
C SER A 14 -23.61 -29.44 -8.10
N PRO A 15 -23.75 -28.75 -6.96
CA PRO A 15 -25.04 -28.59 -6.33
C PRO A 15 -25.76 -27.40 -6.99
N SER A 16 -26.92 -27.68 -7.56
CA SER A 16 -27.81 -26.69 -8.16
C SER A 16 -28.55 -25.86 -7.11
N VAL A 17 -28.43 -24.53 -7.26
CA VAL A 17 -29.46 -23.48 -7.09
C VAL A 17 -30.06 -23.30 -5.68
N GLY A 18 -29.83 -22.12 -5.08
CA GLY A 18 -30.52 -21.77 -3.83
C GLY A 18 -30.31 -20.40 -3.18
N SER A 19 -29.45 -19.49 -3.65
CA SER A 19 -29.56 -18.06 -3.33
C SER A 19 -28.62 -17.28 -4.24
N SER A 20 -29.16 -16.47 -5.15
CA SER A 20 -28.40 -15.36 -5.73
C SER A 20 -28.09 -14.39 -4.60
N VAL A 21 -26.95 -14.58 -3.93
CA VAL A 21 -26.36 -13.55 -3.08
C VAL A 21 -26.08 -12.40 -4.03
N HIS A 22 -27.00 -11.45 -4.09
CA HIS A 22 -26.80 -10.21 -4.82
C HIS A 22 -25.49 -9.62 -4.30
N ASP A 23 -24.51 -9.53 -5.18
CA ASP A 23 -23.22 -8.91 -4.91
C ASP A 23 -23.47 -7.42 -4.67
N ASN A 24 -23.77 -7.07 -3.43
CA ASN A 24 -24.10 -5.72 -3.01
C ASN A 24 -22.79 -5.00 -2.63
N PRO A 25 -22.35 -4.01 -3.43
CA PRO A 25 -21.11 -3.29 -3.18
C PRO A 25 -21.08 -2.61 -1.82
N GLU A 26 -22.22 -2.12 -1.32
CA GLU A 26 -22.31 -1.48 0.00
C GLU A 26 -22.07 -2.49 1.14
N GLN A 27 -22.54 -3.74 0.98
CA GLN A 27 -22.28 -4.80 1.95
C GLN A 27 -20.80 -5.20 1.93
N PHE A 28 -20.19 -5.26 0.75
CA PHE A 28 -18.76 -5.54 0.63
C PHE A 28 -17.90 -4.42 1.23
N GLU A 29 -18.22 -3.16 0.96
CA GLU A 29 -17.52 -2.02 1.58
C GLU A 29 -17.71 -2.01 3.10
N SER A 30 -18.91 -2.31 3.60
CA SER A 30 -19.18 -2.44 5.04
C SER A 30 -18.38 -3.57 5.68
N LEU A 31 -18.36 -4.75 5.07
CA LEU A 31 -17.58 -5.90 5.55
C LEU A 31 -16.08 -5.62 5.51
N LYS A 32 -15.58 -4.97 4.46
CA LYS A 32 -14.19 -4.55 4.35
C LYS A 32 -13.84 -3.57 5.47
N GLN A 33 -14.68 -2.57 5.70
CA GLN A 33 -14.47 -1.59 6.76
C GLN A 33 -14.49 -2.26 8.15
N GLN A 34 -15.44 -3.17 8.40
CA GLN A 34 -15.49 -3.94 9.64
C GLN A 34 -14.22 -4.77 9.84
N LYS A 35 -13.72 -5.42 8.78
CA LYS A 35 -12.47 -6.19 8.83
C LYS A 35 -11.25 -5.31 9.11
N GLU A 36 -11.14 -4.16 8.46
CA GLU A 36 -10.05 -3.20 8.69
C GLU A 36 -10.07 -2.68 10.14
N ILE A 37 -11.26 -2.37 10.68
CA ILE A 37 -11.42 -1.96 12.09
C ILE A 37 -11.05 -3.12 13.04
N TRP A 38 -11.47 -4.35 12.73
CA TRP A 38 -11.10 -5.53 13.52
C TRP A 38 -9.59 -5.73 13.59
N GLU A 39 -8.90 -5.65 12.44
CA GLU A 39 -7.44 -5.75 12.35
C GLU A 39 -6.74 -4.64 13.14
N GLN A 40 -7.19 -3.40 13.02
CA GLN A 40 -6.67 -2.28 13.82
C GLN A 40 -6.89 -2.50 15.33
N GLY A 41 -8.04 -3.06 15.72
CA GLY A 41 -8.34 -3.40 17.10
C GLY A 41 -7.40 -4.47 17.67
N ILE A 42 -7.09 -5.50 16.89
CA ILE A 42 -6.10 -6.53 17.27
C ILE A 42 -4.70 -5.92 17.41
N GLU A 43 -4.27 -5.08 16.46
CA GLU A 43 -2.99 -4.40 16.57
C GLU A 43 -2.90 -3.50 17.80
N LEU A 44 -3.99 -2.80 18.12
CA LEU A 44 -4.09 -1.95 19.28
C LEU A 44 -4.10 -2.77 20.57
N PHE A 45 -4.78 -3.93 20.58
CA PHE A 45 -4.75 -4.88 21.70
C PHE A 45 -3.33 -5.37 21.97
N ASN A 46 -2.63 -5.81 20.92
CA ASN A 46 -1.25 -6.31 21.00
C ASN A 46 -0.25 -5.26 21.51
N LYS A 47 -0.58 -3.96 21.41
CA LYS A 47 0.20 -2.86 22.00
C LYS A 47 -0.28 -2.48 23.40
N LYS A 48 -1.60 -2.40 23.59
CA LYS A 48 -2.31 -1.93 24.79
C LYS A 48 -3.67 -2.64 24.90
N PRO A 49 -3.76 -3.75 25.66
CA PRO A 49 -4.97 -4.60 25.72
C PRO A 49 -6.25 -3.84 26.05
N LYS A 50 -6.23 -3.03 27.12
CA LYS A 50 -7.40 -2.24 27.56
C LYS A 50 -7.90 -1.28 26.47
N LYS A 51 -7.00 -0.67 25.70
CA LYS A 51 -7.37 0.25 24.61
C LYS A 51 -7.90 -0.49 23.39
N GLY A 52 -7.30 -1.64 23.06
CA GLY A 52 -7.77 -2.50 21.96
C GLY A 52 -9.18 -2.99 22.19
N LEU A 53 -9.48 -3.50 23.40
CA LEU A 53 -10.82 -3.94 23.77
C LEU A 53 -11.82 -2.78 23.74
N GLN A 54 -11.49 -1.63 24.33
CA GLN A 54 -12.36 -0.46 24.32
C GLN A 54 -12.67 -0.01 22.88
N PHE A 55 -11.66 0.03 22.01
CA PHE A 55 -11.85 0.39 20.60
C PHE A 55 -12.80 -0.57 19.88
N LEU A 56 -12.60 -1.88 20.03
CA LEU A 56 -13.48 -2.89 19.42
C LEU A 56 -14.91 -2.83 19.96
N GLN A 57 -15.07 -2.52 21.25
CA GLN A 57 -16.38 -2.36 21.91
C GLN A 57 -17.11 -1.08 21.49
N GLU A 58 -16.40 0.03 21.32
CA GLU A 58 -16.96 1.29 20.82
C GLU A 58 -17.44 1.16 19.37
N GLN A 59 -16.74 0.37 18.55
CA GLN A 59 -17.11 0.06 17.17
C GLN A 59 -18.20 -1.02 17.07
N SER A 60 -18.73 -1.51 18.19
CA SER A 60 -19.76 -2.56 18.27
C SER A 60 -19.37 -3.87 17.59
N LEU A 61 -18.07 -4.14 17.44
CA LEU A 61 -17.56 -5.40 16.88
C LEU A 61 -17.32 -6.45 17.97
N LEU A 62 -17.04 -6.01 19.20
CA LEU A 62 -16.87 -6.87 20.36
C LEU A 62 -17.89 -6.50 21.45
N GLY A 63 -18.52 -7.50 22.06
CA GLY A 63 -19.43 -7.27 23.18
C GLY A 63 -18.71 -6.76 24.43
N LYS A 64 -19.48 -6.17 25.36
CA LYS A 64 -18.94 -5.61 26.62
C LYS A 64 -18.95 -6.62 27.76
N SER A 65 -19.48 -7.82 27.56
CA SER A 65 -19.54 -8.83 28.60
C SER A 65 -18.18 -9.52 28.78
N ALA A 66 -17.93 -10.06 29.97
CA ALA A 66 -16.73 -10.85 30.24
C ALA A 66 -16.66 -12.11 29.36
N TRP A 67 -17.82 -12.66 28.98
CA TRP A 67 -17.93 -13.81 28.10
C TRP A 67 -17.45 -13.50 26.67
N ASP A 68 -17.87 -12.37 26.10
CA ASP A 68 -17.47 -11.98 24.74
C ASP A 68 -15.96 -11.78 24.64
N VAL A 69 -15.34 -11.18 25.68
CA VAL A 69 -13.89 -10.97 25.71
C VAL A 69 -13.13 -12.30 25.89
N ALA A 70 -13.65 -13.20 26.73
CA ALA A 70 -13.07 -14.53 26.90
C ALA A 70 -13.14 -15.36 25.61
N ASP A 71 -14.28 -15.34 24.91
CA ASP A 71 -14.48 -16.02 23.62
C ASP A 71 -13.55 -15.45 22.53
N PHE A 72 -13.38 -14.12 22.51
CA PHE A 72 -12.41 -13.45 21.65
C PHE A 72 -10.97 -13.94 21.87
N PHE A 73 -10.56 -14.15 23.13
CA PHE A 73 -9.22 -14.65 23.45
C PHE A 73 -9.00 -16.12 23.05
N HIS A 74 -10.06 -16.93 22.99
CA HIS A 74 -9.98 -18.31 22.52
C HIS A 74 -10.02 -18.42 20.99
N THR A 75 -10.78 -17.53 20.33
CA THR A 75 -11.07 -17.65 18.89
C THR A 75 -10.01 -17.01 17.98
N ASP A 76 -9.43 -15.86 18.35
CA ASP A 76 -8.51 -15.12 17.46
C ASP A 76 -7.03 -15.40 17.76
N GLU A 77 -6.42 -16.30 16.98
CA GLU A 77 -5.02 -16.70 17.13
C GLU A 77 -4.00 -15.56 16.87
N ARG A 78 -4.43 -14.42 16.30
CA ARG A 78 -3.53 -13.28 15.99
C ARG A 78 -3.22 -12.42 17.22
N LEU A 79 -3.88 -12.68 18.34
CA LEU A 79 -3.64 -12.01 19.61
C LEU A 79 -2.31 -12.44 20.22
N ASP A 80 -1.56 -11.46 20.75
CA ASP A 80 -0.32 -11.73 21.45
C ASP A 80 -0.62 -12.45 22.77
N LYS A 81 -0.23 -13.73 22.85
CA LYS A 81 -0.39 -14.58 24.03
C LYS A 81 0.22 -14.01 25.31
N THR A 82 1.26 -13.17 25.19
CA THR A 82 1.83 -12.44 26.33
C THR A 82 0.87 -11.40 26.85
N GLN A 83 0.24 -10.64 25.95
CA GLN A 83 -0.74 -9.63 26.31
C GLN A 83 -2.02 -10.23 26.89
N ILE A 84 -2.46 -11.40 26.38
CA ILE A 84 -3.57 -12.16 26.98
C ILE A 84 -3.23 -12.55 28.42
N GLY A 85 -2.07 -13.18 28.64
CA GLY A 85 -1.65 -13.63 29.97
C GLY A 85 -1.54 -12.48 30.97
N ASP A 86 -0.91 -11.38 30.56
CA ASP A 86 -0.82 -10.17 31.40
C ASP A 86 -2.21 -9.61 31.74
N PHE A 87 -3.12 -9.55 30.76
CA PHE A 87 -4.48 -9.07 30.97
C PHE A 87 -5.29 -9.96 31.93
N LEU A 88 -5.25 -11.28 31.74
CA LEU A 88 -5.95 -12.24 32.62
C LEU A 88 -5.38 -12.22 34.04
N GLY A 89 -4.11 -11.89 34.20
CA GLY A 89 -3.44 -11.80 35.50
C GLY A 89 -3.74 -10.53 36.29
N GLU A 90 -4.35 -9.49 35.72
CA GLU A 90 -4.60 -8.21 36.42
C GLU A 90 -5.63 -8.32 37.56
N ASN A 91 -5.48 -7.50 38.60
CA ASN A 91 -6.36 -7.49 39.79
C ASN A 91 -7.60 -6.59 39.64
N GLU A 92 -7.87 -6.09 38.44
CA GLU A 92 -9.05 -5.27 38.15
C GLU A 92 -10.31 -6.13 38.10
N LYS A 93 -11.44 -5.61 38.61
CA LYS A 93 -12.69 -6.38 38.70
C LYS A 93 -13.11 -7.02 37.38
N PHE A 94 -13.04 -6.26 36.29
CA PHE A 94 -13.40 -6.75 34.96
C PHE A 94 -12.41 -7.80 34.44
N ASN A 95 -11.11 -7.61 34.67
CA ASN A 95 -10.07 -8.57 34.27
C ASN A 95 -10.25 -9.91 34.99
N MET A 96 -10.56 -9.87 36.29
CA MET A 96 -10.87 -11.08 37.05
C MET A 96 -12.11 -11.79 36.51
N GLU A 97 -13.19 -11.06 36.20
CA GLU A 97 -14.42 -11.64 35.63
C GLU A 97 -14.17 -12.31 34.27
N VAL A 98 -13.35 -11.69 33.41
CA VAL A 98 -12.90 -12.28 32.14
C VAL A 98 -12.06 -13.52 32.39
N MET A 99 -11.14 -13.49 33.35
CA MET A 99 -10.30 -14.64 33.73
C MET A 99 -11.12 -15.82 34.23
N TYR A 100 -12.11 -15.57 35.10
CA TYR A 100 -13.05 -16.60 35.55
C TYR A 100 -13.78 -17.23 34.37
N THR A 101 -14.35 -16.41 33.49
CA THR A 101 -15.11 -16.88 32.32
C THR A 101 -14.23 -17.62 31.32
N TYR A 102 -13.00 -17.15 31.10
CA TYR A 102 -12.02 -17.79 30.21
C TYR A 102 -11.65 -19.19 30.68
N VAL A 103 -11.42 -19.36 31.98
CA VAL A 103 -11.10 -20.67 32.59
C VAL A 103 -12.33 -21.57 32.60
N ASP A 104 -13.52 -21.03 32.84
CA ASP A 104 -14.76 -21.81 32.89
C ASP A 104 -15.16 -22.38 31.53
N GLN A 105 -14.74 -21.74 30.43
CA GLN A 105 -14.91 -22.26 29.07
C GLN A 105 -13.96 -23.43 28.72
N LEU A 106 -12.94 -23.70 29.55
CA LEU A 106 -12.05 -24.85 29.37
C LEU A 106 -12.63 -26.12 30.01
N ASP A 107 -12.53 -27.23 29.29
CA ASP A 107 -12.95 -28.54 29.77
C ASP A 107 -11.75 -29.39 30.23
N PHE A 108 -11.64 -29.57 31.55
CA PHE A 108 -10.63 -30.40 32.19
C PHE A 108 -11.14 -31.79 32.59
N SER A 109 -12.38 -32.15 32.24
CA SER A 109 -13.00 -33.39 32.68
C SER A 109 -12.24 -34.61 32.18
N GLY A 110 -11.86 -35.51 33.10
CA GLY A 110 -11.18 -36.77 32.77
C GLY A 110 -9.72 -36.62 32.33
N ARG A 111 -9.13 -35.41 32.46
CA ARG A 111 -7.72 -35.15 32.18
C ARG A 111 -6.90 -35.22 33.47
N ASP A 112 -5.66 -35.68 33.39
CA ASP A 112 -4.70 -35.53 34.49
C ASP A 112 -4.28 -34.06 34.66
N ILE A 113 -3.72 -33.72 35.82
CA ILE A 113 -3.39 -32.32 36.16
C ILE A 113 -2.36 -31.71 35.21
N VAL A 114 -1.42 -32.50 34.67
CA VAL A 114 -0.42 -32.00 33.73
C VAL A 114 -1.06 -31.72 32.38
N SER A 115 -1.89 -32.62 31.87
CA SER A 115 -2.64 -32.42 30.63
C SER A 115 -3.61 -31.23 30.71
N ALA A 116 -4.31 -31.08 31.83
CA ALA A 116 -5.18 -29.92 32.08
C ALA A 116 -4.37 -28.61 32.13
N LEU A 117 -3.22 -28.62 32.80
CA LEU A 117 -2.34 -27.45 32.90
C LEU A 117 -1.71 -27.09 31.55
N ARG A 118 -1.38 -28.07 30.70
CA ARG A 118 -0.93 -27.83 29.32
C ARG A 118 -2.02 -27.16 28.48
N LEU A 119 -3.26 -27.65 28.57
CA LEU A 119 -4.41 -27.06 27.88
C LEU A 119 -4.63 -25.60 28.33
N PHE A 120 -4.58 -25.37 29.64
CA PHE A 120 -4.72 -24.03 30.21
C PHE A 120 -3.64 -23.05 29.71
N LEU A 121 -2.40 -23.50 29.65
CA LEU A 121 -1.24 -22.68 29.24
C LEU A 121 -0.99 -22.65 27.73
N GLU A 122 -1.81 -23.34 26.92
CA GLU A 122 -1.73 -23.25 25.47
C GLU A 122 -2.25 -21.89 24.95
N GLY A 123 -3.26 -21.34 25.64
CA GLY A 123 -3.96 -20.14 25.23
C GLY A 123 -3.19 -18.83 25.48
N PHE A 124 -2.29 -18.80 26.46
CA PHE A 124 -1.56 -17.57 26.82
C PHE A 124 -0.18 -17.87 27.42
N ARG A 125 0.66 -16.84 27.54
CA ARG A 125 1.96 -16.93 28.20
C ARG A 125 1.85 -16.49 29.65
N LEU A 126 2.40 -17.27 30.58
CA LEU A 126 2.37 -16.91 32.01
C LEU A 126 3.07 -15.56 32.26
N PRO A 127 2.44 -14.64 33.01
CA PRO A 127 3.07 -13.41 33.46
C PRO A 127 4.29 -13.69 34.33
N GLY A 128 5.25 -12.75 34.37
CA GLY A 128 6.43 -12.87 35.24
C GLY A 128 6.20 -12.46 36.70
N GLU A 129 5.10 -11.74 36.98
CA GLU A 129 4.77 -11.25 38.32
C GLU A 129 4.12 -12.35 39.17
N ALA A 130 4.71 -12.66 40.34
CA ALA A 130 4.24 -13.74 41.21
C ALA A 130 2.75 -13.64 41.57
N GLN A 131 2.24 -12.44 41.84
CA GLN A 131 0.82 -12.21 42.19
C GLN A 131 -0.13 -12.50 41.02
N LYS A 132 0.31 -12.37 39.77
CA LYS A 132 -0.50 -12.68 38.59
C LYS A 132 -0.56 -14.18 38.35
N ILE A 133 0.57 -14.87 38.50
CA ILE A 133 0.66 -16.33 38.43
C ILE A 133 -0.24 -16.95 39.50
N ASP A 134 -0.14 -16.44 40.73
CA ASP A 134 -0.93 -16.87 41.89
C ASP A 134 -2.44 -16.93 41.59
N ARG A 135 -3.03 -15.82 41.14
CA ARG A 135 -4.45 -15.74 40.77
C ARG A 135 -4.85 -16.74 39.67
N LEU A 136 -4.02 -16.88 38.65
CA LEU A 136 -4.28 -17.80 37.53
C LEU A 136 -4.25 -19.26 38.00
N MET A 137 -3.30 -19.62 38.86
CA MET A 137 -3.18 -20.96 39.42
C MET A 137 -4.32 -21.28 40.39
N GLU A 138 -4.76 -20.31 41.20
CA GLU A 138 -5.88 -20.48 42.13
C GLU A 138 -7.18 -20.83 41.37
N LYS A 139 -7.51 -20.05 40.34
CA LYS A 139 -8.70 -20.34 39.52
C LYS A 139 -8.55 -21.63 38.71
N PHE A 140 -7.37 -21.92 38.16
CA PHE A 140 -7.11 -23.21 37.50
C PHE A 140 -7.39 -24.39 38.43
N ALA A 141 -6.84 -24.36 39.65
CA ALA A 141 -7.00 -25.42 40.63
C ALA A 141 -8.46 -25.61 41.05
N GLY A 142 -9.18 -24.51 41.32
CA GLY A 142 -10.61 -24.55 41.62
C GLY A 142 -11.40 -25.22 40.48
N ARG A 143 -11.18 -24.79 39.24
CA ARG A 143 -11.87 -25.35 38.07
C ARG A 143 -11.51 -26.82 37.82
N TYR A 144 -10.25 -27.20 38.01
CA TYR A 144 -9.79 -28.58 37.86
C TYR A 144 -10.47 -29.51 38.87
N CYS A 145 -10.57 -29.09 40.14
CA CYS A 145 -11.27 -29.85 41.18
C CYS A 145 -12.79 -29.95 40.93
N GLU A 146 -13.43 -28.87 40.46
CA GLU A 146 -14.86 -28.86 40.12
C GLU A 146 -15.21 -29.83 38.97
N THR A 147 -14.33 -29.92 37.97
CA THR A 147 -14.54 -30.76 36.77
C THR A 147 -14.10 -32.21 36.97
N ASN A 148 -13.30 -32.49 38.01
CA ASN A 148 -12.80 -33.83 38.34
C ASN A 148 -13.14 -34.26 39.78
N PRO A 149 -14.43 -34.27 40.19
CA PRO A 149 -14.83 -34.60 41.55
C PRO A 149 -14.52 -36.06 41.96
N ASN A 150 -14.27 -36.93 40.99
CA ASN A 150 -14.02 -38.36 41.21
C ASN A 150 -12.53 -38.69 41.42
N LEU A 151 -11.61 -37.73 41.18
CA LEU A 151 -10.19 -37.92 41.49
C LEU A 151 -9.99 -37.74 43.00
N ALA A 152 -10.15 -38.81 43.78
CA ALA A 152 -9.91 -38.86 45.23
C ALA A 152 -8.43 -38.67 45.63
N ILE A 153 -7.59 -38.12 44.74
CA ILE A 153 -6.15 -37.92 44.91
C ILE A 153 -5.89 -36.59 45.65
N PHE A 154 -6.75 -35.59 45.49
CA PHE A 154 -6.64 -34.28 46.12
C PHE A 154 -7.61 -34.15 47.29
N ALA A 155 -7.11 -33.77 48.47
CA ALA A 155 -7.93 -33.52 49.65
C ALA A 155 -8.71 -32.20 49.52
N SER A 156 -8.11 -31.19 48.88
CA SER A 156 -8.69 -29.87 48.69
C SER A 156 -8.19 -29.20 47.40
N ALA A 157 -8.86 -28.13 46.98
CA ALA A 157 -8.40 -27.29 45.86
C ALA A 157 -7.02 -26.64 46.14
N ASP A 158 -6.69 -26.44 47.43
CA ASP A 158 -5.39 -25.94 47.87
C ASP A 158 -4.26 -26.91 47.50
N THR A 159 -4.48 -28.22 47.67
CA THR A 159 -3.53 -29.26 47.21
C THR A 159 -3.29 -29.19 45.71
N ALA A 160 -4.35 -29.03 44.91
CA ALA A 160 -4.23 -28.92 43.45
C ALA A 160 -3.50 -27.62 43.04
N TYR A 161 -3.75 -26.52 43.75
CA TYR A 161 -3.08 -25.23 43.55
C TYR A 161 -1.57 -25.32 43.85
N VAL A 162 -1.19 -25.85 45.02
CA VAL A 162 0.22 -26.02 45.41
C VAL A 162 0.92 -26.96 44.43
N LEU A 163 0.26 -28.06 44.03
CA LEU A 163 0.83 -28.99 43.06
C LEU A 163 1.01 -28.32 41.68
N ALA A 164 0.02 -27.57 41.19
CA ALA A 164 0.13 -26.83 39.92
C ALA A 164 1.31 -25.85 39.95
N TYR A 165 1.48 -25.10 41.05
CA TYR A 165 2.61 -24.20 41.23
C TYR A 165 3.95 -24.95 41.24
N SER A 166 4.01 -26.11 41.91
CA SER A 166 5.18 -26.98 41.91
C SER A 166 5.55 -27.46 40.50
N ILE A 167 4.56 -27.74 39.64
CA ILE A 167 4.76 -28.16 38.25
C ILE A 167 5.33 -27.02 37.41
N ILE A 168 4.85 -25.79 37.60
CA ILE A 168 5.40 -24.59 36.94
C ILE A 168 6.85 -24.32 37.36
N MET A 169 7.15 -24.49 38.65
CA MET A 169 8.51 -24.39 39.16
C MET A 169 9.41 -25.50 38.57
N LEU A 170 8.92 -26.74 38.51
CA LEU A 170 9.65 -27.87 37.95
C LEU A 170 9.95 -27.68 36.47
N THR A 171 8.98 -27.24 35.66
CA THR A 171 9.23 -27.00 34.23
C THR A 171 10.24 -25.86 34.01
N THR A 172 10.25 -24.85 34.88
CA THR A 172 11.22 -23.75 34.82
C THR A 172 12.61 -24.24 35.22
N ASP A 173 12.72 -25.02 36.29
CA ASP A 173 13.97 -25.60 36.77
C ASP A 173 14.61 -26.51 35.73
N LEU A 174 13.87 -27.52 35.23
CA LEU A 174 14.40 -28.52 34.30
C LEU A 174 14.78 -27.93 32.93
N HIS A 175 13.98 -27.01 32.39
CA HIS A 175 14.12 -26.55 31.00
C HIS A 175 14.75 -25.17 30.81
N SER A 176 15.02 -24.40 31.89
CA SER A 176 15.74 -23.12 31.77
C SER A 176 17.26 -23.33 31.72
N ALA A 177 17.92 -22.77 30.70
CA ALA A 177 19.39 -22.83 30.59
C ALA A 177 20.13 -22.07 31.71
N GLN A 178 19.43 -21.21 32.46
CA GLN A 178 20.01 -20.44 33.56
C GLN A 178 20.22 -21.27 34.84
N VAL A 179 19.49 -22.38 34.99
CA VAL A 179 19.57 -23.25 36.16
C VAL A 179 20.63 -24.32 35.92
N LYS A 180 21.76 -24.22 36.64
CA LYS A 180 22.92 -25.11 36.48
C LYS A 180 22.77 -26.46 37.19
N ARG A 181 22.12 -26.48 38.36
CA ARG A 181 21.81 -27.70 39.11
C ARG A 181 20.32 -27.94 39.03
N LYS A 182 19.92 -28.96 38.29
CA LYS A 182 18.52 -29.35 38.12
C LYS A 182 18.00 -30.10 39.35
N MET A 183 16.73 -29.91 39.65
CA MET A 183 15.99 -30.66 40.66
C MET A 183 15.88 -32.12 40.26
N THR A 184 16.26 -33.05 41.15
CA THR A 184 16.08 -34.49 40.91
C THR A 184 14.63 -34.91 41.20
N LYS A 185 14.26 -36.12 40.77
CA LYS A 185 12.94 -36.70 41.09
C LYS A 185 12.71 -36.79 42.61
N GLU A 186 13.74 -37.16 43.36
CA GLU A 186 13.72 -37.24 44.83
C GLU A 186 13.55 -35.85 45.46
N ASP A 187 14.23 -34.83 44.94
CA ASP A 187 14.08 -33.44 45.38
C ASP A 187 12.64 -32.94 45.13
N TYR A 188 12.05 -33.30 43.98
CA TYR A 188 10.66 -32.95 43.62
C TYR A 188 9.61 -33.66 44.47
N ILE A 189 9.83 -34.91 44.87
CA ILE A 189 8.95 -35.61 45.82
C ILE A 189 9.05 -34.96 47.20
N LYS A 190 10.27 -34.61 47.62
CA LYS A 190 10.52 -33.99 48.93
C LYS A 190 9.88 -32.60 49.07
N ILE A 191 9.91 -31.78 48.03
CA ILE A 191 9.33 -30.42 48.07
C ILE A 191 7.79 -30.43 48.12
N ASN A 192 7.16 -31.53 47.70
CA ASN A 192 5.71 -31.72 47.72
C ASN A 192 5.21 -32.59 48.90
N ARG A 193 6.03 -32.80 49.94
CA ARG A 193 5.58 -33.52 51.16
C ARG A 193 4.64 -32.67 52.00
N GLY A 194 3.59 -33.28 52.53
CA GLY A 194 2.62 -32.66 53.42
C GLY A 194 1.62 -31.71 52.75
N ILE A 195 1.61 -31.58 51.42
CA ILE A 195 0.76 -30.62 50.70
C ILE A 195 -0.72 -31.06 50.58
N ASN A 196 -1.03 -32.31 50.93
CA ASN A 196 -2.37 -32.89 50.83
C ASN A 196 -3.06 -32.90 52.21
N ASP A 197 -3.38 -31.72 52.76
CA ASP A 197 -3.91 -31.55 54.11
C ASP A 197 -3.08 -32.26 55.20
N SER A 198 -1.77 -31.99 55.24
CA SER A 198 -0.78 -32.64 56.12
C SER A 198 -0.51 -34.12 55.81
N LYS A 199 -1.01 -34.64 54.68
CA LYS A 199 -0.62 -35.95 54.12
C LYS A 199 0.23 -35.76 52.86
N ASP A 200 0.85 -36.86 52.41
CA ASP A 200 1.62 -36.90 51.18
C ASP A 200 0.75 -37.34 50.00
N LEU A 201 1.04 -36.81 48.81
CA LEU A 201 0.54 -37.37 47.55
C LEU A 201 1.29 -38.68 47.24
N PRO A 202 0.69 -39.64 46.51
CA PRO A 202 1.37 -40.88 46.15
C PRO A 202 2.70 -40.61 45.42
N GLU A 203 3.80 -41.21 45.89
CA GLU A 203 5.13 -41.00 45.30
C GLU A 203 5.19 -41.42 43.82
N GLU A 204 4.42 -42.45 43.44
CA GLU A 204 4.27 -42.91 42.06
C GLU A 204 3.62 -41.84 41.17
N TYR A 205 2.64 -41.10 41.70
CA TYR A 205 1.96 -40.02 40.98
C TYR A 205 2.89 -38.81 40.77
N LEU A 206 3.62 -38.40 41.81
CA LEU A 206 4.64 -37.34 41.70
C LEU A 206 5.80 -37.74 40.77
N SER A 207 6.18 -39.02 40.79
CA SER A 207 7.20 -39.57 39.89
C SER A 207 6.76 -39.51 38.43
N ALA A 208 5.50 -39.88 38.14
CA ALA A 208 4.94 -39.81 36.79
C ALA A 208 4.87 -38.36 36.28
N ILE A 209 4.48 -37.41 37.12
CA ILE A 209 4.50 -35.97 36.79
C ILE A 209 5.92 -35.50 36.47
N TYR A 210 6.90 -35.91 37.27
CA TYR A 210 8.30 -35.53 37.03
C TYR A 210 8.80 -36.05 35.68
N ASP A 211 8.55 -37.33 35.38
CA ASP A 211 8.98 -37.95 34.13
C ASP A 211 8.30 -37.29 32.91
N GLU A 212 7.00 -37.00 33.02
CA GLU A 212 6.21 -36.31 31.99
C GLU A 212 6.73 -34.89 31.70
N ILE A 213 7.04 -34.11 32.75
CA ILE A 213 7.57 -32.75 32.60
C ILE A 213 9.03 -32.78 32.11
N ALA A 214 9.84 -33.74 32.56
CA ALA A 214 11.21 -33.91 32.10
C ALA A 214 11.28 -34.30 30.61
N GLY A 215 10.39 -35.20 30.17
CA GLY A 215 10.30 -35.63 28.78
C GLY A 215 9.67 -34.58 27.86
N ASN A 216 8.66 -33.84 28.32
CA ASN A 216 7.95 -32.86 27.52
C ASN A 216 7.75 -31.55 28.29
N LYS A 217 8.50 -30.51 27.92
CA LYS A 217 8.35 -29.16 28.48
C LYS A 217 6.92 -28.66 28.32
N ILE A 218 6.40 -27.89 29.27
CA ILE A 218 5.19 -27.09 29.04
C ILE A 218 5.55 -26.02 27.99
N SER A 219 5.21 -26.30 26.73
CA SER A 219 5.49 -25.42 25.60
C SER A 219 4.34 -24.44 25.42
N MET A 220 4.61 -23.16 25.67
CA MET A 220 3.76 -22.07 25.21
C MET A 220 4.09 -21.90 23.73
N LYS A 221 3.15 -22.18 22.81
CA LYS A 221 3.36 -22.01 21.36
C LYS A 221 3.98 -20.64 21.09
N GLU A 222 5.24 -20.64 20.70
CA GLU A 222 6.00 -19.42 20.42
C GLU A 222 5.52 -18.90 19.07
N HIS A 223 4.67 -17.86 19.05
CA HIS A 223 4.53 -17.05 17.85
C HIS A 223 5.82 -16.26 17.69
N VAL A 224 6.80 -16.89 17.08
CA VAL A 224 7.90 -16.18 16.44
C VAL A 224 7.25 -15.30 15.38
N ARG A 225 6.98 -14.03 15.71
CA ARG A 225 6.94 -12.99 14.70
C ARG A 225 8.27 -13.08 13.99
N ALA A 226 8.27 -13.68 12.81
CA ALA A 226 9.42 -13.69 11.93
C ALA A 226 9.91 -12.24 11.85
N PRO A 227 11.16 -11.94 12.27
CA PRO A 227 11.70 -10.61 12.03
C PRO A 227 11.63 -10.38 10.53
N GLY A 228 10.91 -9.33 10.12
CA GLY A 228 10.77 -8.96 8.72
C GLY A 228 12.16 -8.91 8.05
N PRO A 229 12.25 -9.29 6.76
CA PRO A 229 13.53 -9.37 6.09
C PRO A 229 14.22 -8.00 6.16
N LYS A 230 15.42 -7.98 6.76
CA LYS A 230 16.29 -6.80 6.71
C LYS A 230 16.67 -6.60 5.24
N PRO A 231 16.53 -5.38 4.68
CA PRO A 231 17.01 -5.12 3.33
C PRO A 231 18.53 -5.33 3.30
N MET A 232 19.00 -6.26 2.48
CA MET A 232 20.42 -6.38 2.18
C MET A 232 20.87 -5.14 1.39
N ALA A 233 21.98 -4.55 1.81
CA ALA A 233 22.55 -3.38 1.18
C ALA A 233 22.97 -3.69 -0.27
N ALA A 234 22.43 -2.93 -1.22
CA ALA A 234 22.85 -2.94 -2.60
C ALA A 234 24.27 -2.34 -2.72
N LYS A 235 25.29 -3.19 -2.67
CA LYS A 235 26.62 -2.88 -3.19
C LYS A 235 27.07 -4.06 -4.03
N ASP A 236 27.41 -3.76 -5.28
CA ASP A 236 27.91 -4.64 -6.35
C ASP A 236 26.88 -5.47 -7.14
N VAL A 237 26.28 -4.82 -8.15
CA VAL A 237 25.77 -5.50 -9.35
C VAL A 237 26.38 -4.80 -10.57
N GLN A 238 27.42 -5.39 -11.15
CA GLN A 238 28.15 -4.81 -12.29
C GLN A 238 27.74 -5.38 -13.66
N THR A 239 26.76 -6.29 -13.74
CA THR A 239 26.39 -6.90 -15.05
C THR A 239 24.90 -7.19 -15.19
N GLU A 240 24.34 -6.88 -16.36
CA GLU A 240 22.91 -6.96 -16.69
C GLU A 240 22.32 -8.40 -16.57
N LYS A 241 23.13 -9.43 -16.87
CA LYS A 241 22.74 -10.84 -16.67
C LYS A 241 22.55 -11.20 -15.19
N GLN A 242 23.37 -10.63 -14.32
CA GLN A 242 23.32 -10.89 -12.88
C GLN A 242 22.11 -10.20 -12.25
N ARG A 243 21.74 -9.02 -12.77
CA ARG A 243 20.50 -8.30 -12.41
C ARG A 243 19.25 -9.09 -12.81
N LYS A 244 19.21 -9.68 -14.01
CA LYS A 244 18.11 -10.57 -14.44
C LYS A 244 17.98 -11.83 -13.59
N LEU A 245 19.11 -12.44 -13.20
CA LEU A 245 19.09 -13.63 -12.33
C LEU A 245 18.57 -13.30 -10.92
N LEU A 246 19.04 -12.20 -10.33
CA LEU A 246 18.56 -11.73 -9.02
C LEU A 246 17.08 -11.37 -9.06
N TYR A 247 16.61 -10.72 -10.13
CA TYR A 247 15.19 -10.44 -10.33
C TYR A 247 14.36 -11.73 -10.43
N ASN A 248 14.81 -12.73 -11.18
CA ASN A 248 14.12 -14.01 -11.29
C ASN A 248 14.11 -14.77 -9.95
N MET A 249 15.21 -14.73 -9.18
CA MET A 249 15.27 -15.33 -7.85
C MET A 249 14.39 -14.58 -6.83
N GLU A 250 14.33 -13.24 -6.89
CA GLU A 250 13.37 -12.46 -6.09
C GLU A 250 11.93 -12.77 -6.49
N MET A 251 11.64 -12.91 -7.79
CA MET A 251 10.31 -13.27 -8.27
C MET A 251 9.89 -14.67 -7.81
N GLU A 252 10.78 -15.66 -7.87
CA GLU A 252 10.50 -17.00 -7.31
C GLU A 252 10.31 -16.96 -5.79
N ASN A 253 11.11 -16.16 -5.07
CA ASN A 253 10.96 -16.01 -3.63
C ASN A 253 9.66 -15.28 -3.27
N MET A 254 9.27 -14.27 -4.05
CA MET A 254 8.00 -13.56 -3.90
C MET A 254 6.83 -14.48 -4.23
N GLU A 255 6.93 -15.33 -5.26
CA GLU A 255 5.93 -16.34 -5.61
C GLU A 255 5.80 -17.39 -4.49
N LYS A 256 6.90 -17.90 -3.95
CA LYS A 256 6.89 -18.82 -2.80
C LYS A 256 6.32 -18.16 -1.55
N THR A 257 6.65 -16.90 -1.30
CA THR A 257 6.12 -16.15 -0.15
C THR A 257 4.62 -15.87 -0.34
N ALA A 258 4.19 -15.52 -1.54
CA ALA A 258 2.78 -15.31 -1.88
C ALA A 258 1.98 -16.63 -1.79
N LYS A 259 2.54 -17.75 -2.26
CA LYS A 259 1.98 -19.09 -2.08
C LYS A 259 1.88 -19.47 -0.62
N ALA A 260 2.94 -19.28 0.17
CA ALA A 260 2.93 -19.56 1.60
C ALA A 260 1.94 -18.65 2.37
N LEU A 261 1.76 -17.40 1.94
CA LEU A 261 0.75 -16.48 2.49
C LEU A 261 -0.67 -16.90 2.08
N MET A 262 -0.87 -17.37 0.86
CA MET A 262 -2.15 -17.92 0.39
C MET A 262 -2.49 -19.25 1.10
N GLU A 263 -1.49 -20.11 1.30
CA GLU A 263 -1.62 -21.39 2.01
C GLU A 263 -1.82 -21.19 3.52
N SER A 264 -1.16 -20.21 4.14
CA SER A 264 -1.42 -19.88 5.56
C SER A 264 -2.81 -19.28 5.78
N VAL A 265 -3.33 -18.55 4.79
CA VAL A 265 -4.72 -18.06 4.78
C VAL A 265 -5.72 -19.18 4.43
N SER A 266 -5.29 -20.27 3.79
CA SER A 266 -6.18 -21.39 3.41
C SER A 266 -6.74 -22.18 4.60
N HIS A 267 -6.08 -22.13 5.76
CA HIS A 267 -6.58 -22.71 7.01
C HIS A 267 -7.52 -21.77 7.78
N VAL A 268 -7.58 -20.50 7.41
CA VAL A 268 -8.53 -19.55 7.95
C VAL A 268 -9.79 -19.65 7.09
N GLN A 269 -10.91 -20.08 7.68
CA GLN A 269 -12.23 -20.03 7.04
C GLN A 269 -12.57 -18.56 6.75
N THR A 270 -12.06 -18.03 5.65
CA THR A 270 -12.40 -16.70 5.15
C THR A 270 -13.44 -16.88 4.06
N ASN A 271 -14.59 -16.23 4.24
CA ASN A 271 -15.64 -16.22 3.23
C ASN A 271 -15.13 -15.45 2.01
N PHE A 272 -14.85 -16.14 0.91
CA PHE A 272 -14.48 -15.52 -0.36
C PHE A 272 -15.73 -15.03 -1.09
N THR A 273 -15.74 -13.75 -1.46
CA THR A 273 -16.80 -13.16 -2.28
C THR A 273 -16.34 -13.15 -3.74
N SER A 274 -17.15 -13.70 -4.65
CA SER A 274 -16.90 -13.56 -6.08
C SER A 274 -17.22 -12.12 -6.50
N ALA A 275 -16.21 -11.41 -7.01
CA ALA A 275 -16.40 -10.05 -7.50
C ALA A 275 -17.12 -10.07 -8.85
N THR A 276 -18.42 -9.80 -8.83
CA THR A 276 -19.28 -9.75 -10.03
C THR A 276 -19.67 -8.32 -10.41
N HIS A 277 -19.57 -7.38 -9.48
CA HIS A 277 -19.81 -5.95 -9.71
C HIS A 277 -18.52 -5.16 -10.02
N PHE A 278 -18.61 -4.18 -10.92
CA PHE A 278 -17.44 -3.37 -11.34
C PHE A 278 -16.89 -2.49 -10.22
N GLU A 279 -17.72 -2.12 -9.23
CA GLU A 279 -17.28 -1.27 -8.11
C GLU A 279 -16.21 -1.92 -7.23
N HIS A 280 -16.09 -3.26 -7.25
CA HIS A 280 -15.01 -3.97 -6.57
C HIS A 280 -13.63 -3.65 -7.12
N VAL A 281 -13.54 -3.15 -8.35
CA VAL A 281 -12.26 -2.77 -8.95
C VAL A 281 -11.60 -1.63 -8.17
N ARG A 282 -12.38 -0.69 -7.61
CA ARG A 282 -11.85 0.44 -6.83
C ARG A 282 -11.06 0.00 -5.59
N PRO A 283 -11.64 -0.77 -4.63
CA PRO A 283 -10.90 -1.22 -3.45
C PRO A 283 -9.76 -2.18 -3.81
N MET A 284 -9.89 -2.98 -4.87
CA MET A 284 -8.79 -3.83 -5.35
C MET A 284 -7.63 -2.99 -5.85
N PHE A 285 -7.90 -2.02 -6.74
CA PHE A 285 -6.88 -1.13 -7.29
C PHE A 285 -6.21 -0.28 -6.21
N LYS A 286 -6.97 0.20 -5.21
CA LYS A 286 -6.45 0.95 -4.05
C LYS A 286 -5.35 0.20 -3.29
N MET A 287 -5.36 -1.13 -3.29
CA MET A 287 -4.34 -1.95 -2.64
C MET A 287 -3.08 -2.15 -3.49
N VAL A 288 -3.20 -2.09 -4.82
CA VAL A 288 -2.13 -2.53 -5.75
C VAL A 288 -1.55 -1.40 -6.61
N TRP A 289 -2.15 -0.20 -6.60
CA TRP A 289 -1.75 0.87 -7.49
C TRP A 289 -0.30 1.34 -7.26
N THR A 290 0.21 1.30 -6.03
CA THR A 290 1.59 1.68 -5.72
C THR A 290 2.61 0.65 -6.25
N PRO A 291 2.46 -0.67 -6.01
CA PRO A 291 3.27 -1.69 -6.68
C PRO A 291 3.22 -1.59 -8.21
N PHE A 292 2.04 -1.37 -8.79
CA PHE A 292 1.89 -1.23 -10.24
C PHE A 292 2.64 -0.01 -10.79
N LEU A 293 2.50 1.15 -10.13
CA LEU A 293 3.21 2.36 -10.51
C LEU A 293 4.72 2.14 -10.46
N ALA A 294 5.22 1.48 -9.41
CA ALA A 294 6.63 1.15 -9.28
C ALA A 294 7.10 0.19 -10.39
N ALA A 295 6.36 -0.89 -10.63
CA ALA A 295 6.70 -1.89 -11.66
C ALA A 295 6.76 -1.27 -13.06
N PHE A 296 5.75 -0.47 -13.44
CA PHE A 296 5.73 0.19 -14.75
C PHE A 296 6.80 1.28 -14.86
N SER A 297 7.03 2.06 -13.80
CA SER A 297 8.04 3.12 -13.82
C SER A 297 9.46 2.57 -13.93
N VAL A 298 9.78 1.51 -13.18
CA VAL A 298 11.09 0.84 -13.26
C VAL A 298 11.28 0.19 -14.62
N GLY A 299 10.26 -0.50 -15.14
CA GLY A 299 10.29 -1.08 -16.48
C GLY A 299 10.54 -0.02 -17.57
N LEU A 300 9.90 1.14 -17.47
CA LEU A 300 10.07 2.24 -18.43
C LEU A 300 11.42 2.95 -18.28
N GLN A 301 11.96 3.05 -17.07
CA GLN A 301 13.25 3.68 -16.80
C GLN A 301 14.42 2.81 -17.24
N ASP A 302 14.47 1.57 -16.77
CA ASP A 302 15.66 0.72 -16.83
C ASP A 302 15.68 -0.23 -18.03
N CYS A 303 14.54 -0.43 -18.70
CA CYS A 303 14.49 -1.26 -19.90
C CYS A 303 14.66 -0.41 -21.16
N ASP A 304 15.50 -0.90 -22.09
CA ASP A 304 15.64 -0.36 -23.44
C ASP A 304 14.87 -1.18 -24.49
N ASP A 305 14.15 -2.23 -24.05
CA ASP A 305 13.26 -3.02 -24.90
C ASP A 305 11.97 -2.24 -25.21
N THR A 306 11.64 -2.13 -26.51
CA THR A 306 10.48 -1.38 -26.99
C THR A 306 9.16 -2.06 -26.62
N GLU A 307 9.11 -3.39 -26.60
CA GLU A 307 7.89 -4.13 -26.24
C GLU A 307 7.56 -3.95 -24.76
N ILE A 308 8.58 -4.07 -23.90
CA ILE A 308 8.43 -3.87 -22.45
C ILE A 308 8.02 -2.42 -22.16
N ALA A 309 8.66 -1.44 -22.81
CA ALA A 309 8.29 -0.04 -22.68
C ALA A 309 6.82 0.22 -23.09
N ASN A 310 6.35 -0.38 -24.19
CA ASN A 310 4.96 -0.27 -24.62
C ASN A 310 3.99 -0.91 -23.62
N LEU A 311 4.30 -2.10 -23.09
CA LEU A 311 3.49 -2.75 -22.05
C LEU A 311 3.42 -1.92 -20.77
N CYS A 312 4.52 -1.29 -20.35
CA CYS A 312 4.53 -0.38 -19.20
C CYS A 312 3.68 0.87 -19.46
N LEU A 313 3.76 1.46 -20.65
CA LEU A 313 2.94 2.61 -21.04
C LEU A 313 1.45 2.26 -21.11
N ASP A 314 1.11 1.09 -21.64
CA ASP A 314 -0.27 0.57 -21.63
C ASP A 314 -0.77 0.30 -20.21
N GLY A 315 0.08 -0.26 -19.34
CA GLY A 315 -0.22 -0.47 -17.93
C GLY A 315 -0.53 0.85 -17.22
N ILE A 316 0.30 1.89 -17.43
CA ILE A 316 0.06 3.22 -16.87
C ILE A 316 -1.22 3.84 -17.45
N ARG A 317 -1.47 3.73 -18.76
CA ARG A 317 -2.69 4.22 -19.40
C ARG A 317 -3.94 3.58 -18.80
N CYS A 318 -3.94 2.25 -18.64
CA CYS A 318 -5.04 1.52 -18.02
C CYS A 318 -5.23 1.91 -16.54
N ALA A 319 -4.14 2.09 -15.79
CA ALA A 319 -4.18 2.54 -14.40
C ALA A 319 -4.79 3.95 -14.26
N ILE A 320 -4.43 4.89 -15.14
CA ILE A 320 -5.05 6.22 -15.21
C ILE A 320 -6.54 6.08 -15.53
N ARG A 321 -6.92 5.23 -16.49
CA ARG A 321 -8.32 5.01 -16.85
C ARG A 321 -9.14 4.51 -15.66
N ILE A 322 -8.63 3.54 -14.91
CA ILE A 322 -9.28 3.04 -13.68
C ILE A 322 -9.42 4.17 -12.66
N ALA A 323 -8.34 4.91 -12.40
CA ALA A 323 -8.37 6.02 -11.45
C ALA A 323 -9.36 7.12 -11.85
N CYS A 324 -9.48 7.41 -13.15
CA CYS A 324 -10.46 8.35 -13.71
C CYS A 324 -11.91 7.86 -13.53
N ILE A 325 -12.19 6.58 -13.82
CA ILE A 325 -13.55 6.00 -13.70
C ILE A 325 -14.04 6.02 -12.25
N PHE A 326 -13.15 5.75 -11.28
CA PHE A 326 -13.50 5.66 -9.86
C PHE A 326 -13.17 6.93 -9.05
N ASN A 327 -12.87 8.05 -9.72
CA ASN A 327 -12.54 9.34 -9.11
C ASN A 327 -11.43 9.25 -8.03
N MET A 328 -10.39 8.48 -8.31
CA MET A 328 -9.24 8.26 -7.44
C MET A 328 -8.16 9.32 -7.72
N GLU A 329 -8.33 10.51 -7.14
CA GLU A 329 -7.53 11.69 -7.48
C GLU A 329 -6.03 11.52 -7.24
N LEU A 330 -5.63 10.96 -6.09
CA LEU A 330 -4.23 10.77 -5.71
C LEU A 330 -3.53 9.83 -6.69
N GLU A 331 -4.17 8.71 -6.98
CA GLU A 331 -3.67 7.67 -7.88
C GLU A 331 -3.55 8.21 -9.30
N ARG A 332 -4.60 8.88 -9.81
CA ARG A 332 -4.60 9.52 -11.12
C ARG A 332 -3.46 10.51 -11.26
N ASP A 333 -3.32 11.42 -10.29
CA ASP A 333 -2.30 12.48 -10.31
C ASP A 333 -0.88 11.87 -10.31
N ALA A 334 -0.65 10.82 -9.52
CA ALA A 334 0.64 10.12 -9.46
C ALA A 334 1.03 9.47 -10.79
N TYR A 335 0.09 8.75 -11.45
CA TYR A 335 0.36 8.14 -12.75
C TYR A 335 0.56 9.17 -13.87
N VAL A 336 -0.24 10.23 -13.90
CA VAL A 336 -0.08 11.30 -14.90
C VAL A 336 1.26 12.03 -14.70
N GLN A 337 1.64 12.32 -13.45
CA GLN A 337 2.93 12.93 -13.15
C GLN A 337 4.10 12.01 -13.52
N ALA A 338 3.96 10.70 -13.34
CA ALA A 338 4.97 9.74 -13.80
C ALA A 338 5.12 9.78 -15.33
N LEU A 339 4.03 9.72 -16.10
CA LEU A 339 4.09 9.87 -17.56
C LEU A 339 4.75 11.20 -17.96
N ALA A 340 4.34 12.32 -17.33
CA ALA A 340 4.90 13.64 -17.61
C ALA A 340 6.43 13.65 -17.43
N ARG A 341 6.94 13.06 -16.35
CA ARG A 341 8.39 12.93 -16.11
C ARG A 341 9.10 12.08 -17.17
N PHE A 342 8.50 10.97 -17.57
CA PHE A 342 9.08 10.08 -18.59
C PHE A 342 9.08 10.66 -20.00
N THR A 343 8.40 11.79 -20.25
CA THR A 343 8.56 12.53 -21.51
C THR A 343 9.93 13.20 -21.64
N LEU A 344 10.62 13.46 -20.52
CA LEU A 344 11.85 14.27 -20.42
C LEU A 344 11.72 15.72 -20.93
N LEU A 345 10.51 16.19 -21.23
CA LEU A 345 10.26 17.57 -21.70
C LEU A 345 10.27 18.59 -20.56
N THR A 346 9.93 18.16 -19.35
CA THR A 346 9.79 19.01 -18.16
C THR A 346 10.98 18.89 -17.21
N ALA A 347 11.98 18.07 -17.55
CA ALA A 347 13.19 17.92 -16.76
C ALA A 347 14.10 19.12 -16.99
N ASN A 348 14.44 19.86 -15.92
CA ASN A 348 15.41 20.96 -15.94
C ASN A 348 16.87 20.50 -16.23
N ALA A 349 17.06 19.26 -16.68
CA ALA A 349 18.36 18.68 -16.95
C ALA A 349 18.76 18.97 -18.40
N GLU A 350 20.06 19.18 -18.62
CA GLU A 350 20.71 19.31 -19.92
C GLU A 350 20.12 18.33 -20.92
N ILE A 351 19.76 18.83 -22.12
CA ILE A 351 19.11 18.13 -23.22
C ILE A 351 19.56 16.67 -23.26
N THR A 352 18.75 15.81 -22.63
CA THR A 352 19.04 14.39 -22.53
C THR A 352 18.57 13.77 -23.83
N GLU A 353 19.37 12.87 -24.41
CA GLU A 353 19.03 12.20 -25.66
C GLU A 353 17.66 11.51 -25.53
N MET A 354 16.68 12.00 -26.29
CA MET A 354 15.33 11.43 -26.29
C MET A 354 15.34 10.13 -27.09
N LYS A 355 14.94 9.05 -26.43
CA LYS A 355 14.75 7.73 -27.05
C LYS A 355 13.32 7.57 -27.54
N THR A 356 13.07 6.58 -28.40
CA THR A 356 11.73 6.23 -28.91
C THR A 356 10.69 6.02 -27.80
N LYS A 357 11.11 5.45 -26.65
CA LYS A 357 10.23 5.28 -25.48
C LYS A 357 9.69 6.60 -24.95
N ASN A 358 10.49 7.68 -24.95
CA ASN A 358 10.05 9.01 -24.52
C ASN A 358 8.99 9.58 -25.49
N ILE A 359 9.15 9.34 -26.79
CA ILE A 359 8.18 9.74 -27.81
C ILE A 359 6.86 8.96 -27.65
N ASN A 360 6.94 7.66 -27.37
CA ASN A 360 5.76 6.85 -27.06
C ASN A 360 5.09 7.30 -25.76
N THR A 361 5.84 7.76 -24.75
CA THR A 361 5.28 8.39 -23.55
C THR A 361 4.48 9.65 -23.91
N ILE A 362 5.01 10.53 -24.77
CA ILE A 362 4.30 11.74 -25.24
C ILE A 362 2.99 11.36 -25.94
N LYS A 363 3.03 10.40 -26.88
CA LYS A 363 1.83 9.89 -27.57
C LYS A 363 0.81 9.30 -26.60
N THR A 364 1.27 8.58 -25.58
CA THR A 364 0.42 8.01 -24.53
C THR A 364 -0.24 9.11 -23.70
N LEU A 365 0.51 10.13 -23.31
CA LEU A 365 0.01 11.30 -22.56
C LEU A 365 -1.06 12.06 -23.35
N ILE A 366 -0.85 12.29 -24.65
CA ILE A 366 -1.83 12.90 -25.55
C ILE A 366 -3.08 12.01 -25.70
N THR A 367 -2.89 10.69 -25.77
CA THR A 367 -4.01 9.73 -25.84
C THR A 367 -4.87 9.82 -24.58
N VAL A 368 -4.25 9.84 -23.38
CA VAL A 368 -4.94 10.02 -22.09
C VAL A 368 -5.71 11.35 -22.06
N ALA A 369 -5.11 12.45 -22.52
CA ALA A 369 -5.79 13.74 -22.61
C ALA A 369 -7.07 13.69 -23.47
N HIS A 370 -7.04 12.88 -24.53
CA HIS A 370 -8.19 12.71 -25.44
C HIS A 370 -9.27 11.77 -24.87
N THR A 371 -8.88 10.64 -24.28
CA THR A 371 -9.81 9.61 -23.81
C THR A 371 -10.42 9.89 -22.44
N ASP A 372 -9.67 10.59 -21.58
CA ASP A 372 -9.99 10.77 -20.16
C ASP A 372 -10.18 12.23 -19.76
N GLY A 373 -10.22 13.15 -20.72
CA GLY A 373 -10.25 14.60 -20.52
C GLY A 373 -11.24 15.12 -19.47
N ASN A 374 -12.42 14.49 -19.37
CA ASN A 374 -13.45 14.88 -18.39
C ASN A 374 -13.07 14.55 -16.93
N TYR A 375 -12.19 13.58 -16.71
CA TYR A 375 -11.88 13.01 -15.40
C TYR A 375 -10.48 13.39 -14.90
N LEU A 376 -9.71 14.14 -15.69
CA LEU A 376 -8.33 14.52 -15.37
C LEU A 376 -8.22 15.58 -14.27
N GLY A 377 -9.23 16.41 -14.05
CA GLY A 377 -9.21 17.42 -12.99
C GLY A 377 -7.92 18.26 -13.00
N LYS A 378 -7.19 18.29 -11.88
CA LYS A 378 -5.94 19.06 -11.73
C LYS A 378 -4.77 18.49 -12.56
N SER A 379 -4.80 17.21 -12.94
CA SER A 379 -3.72 16.59 -13.74
C SER A 379 -3.59 17.19 -15.14
N TRP A 380 -4.59 17.97 -15.61
CA TRP A 380 -4.49 18.76 -16.84
C TRP A 380 -3.26 19.68 -16.85
N LEU A 381 -2.82 20.19 -15.69
CA LEU A 381 -1.65 21.05 -15.59
C LEU A 381 -0.38 20.38 -16.09
N GLU A 382 -0.12 19.15 -15.65
CA GLU A 382 1.09 18.41 -16.04
C GLU A 382 1.08 18.07 -17.55
N ILE A 383 -0.09 17.73 -18.08
CA ILE A 383 -0.27 17.45 -19.52
C ILE A 383 -0.02 18.71 -20.35
N LEU A 384 -0.63 19.84 -19.99
CA LEU A 384 -0.48 21.10 -20.73
C LEU A 384 0.94 21.67 -20.62
N LYS A 385 1.61 21.49 -19.47
CA LYS A 385 3.05 21.78 -19.34
C LYS A 385 3.87 20.96 -20.32
N CYS A 386 3.63 19.65 -20.42
CA CYS A 386 4.31 18.81 -21.39
C CYS A 386 4.06 19.26 -22.84
N ILE A 387 2.83 19.62 -23.20
CA ILE A 387 2.48 20.13 -24.54
C ILE A 387 3.18 21.46 -24.83
N SER A 388 3.25 22.39 -23.87
CA SER A 388 3.96 23.66 -24.03
C SER A 388 5.47 23.45 -24.24
N GLN A 389 6.07 22.52 -23.50
CA GLN A 389 7.49 22.17 -23.67
C GLN A 389 7.76 21.39 -24.95
N LEU A 390 6.80 20.59 -25.40
CA LEU A 390 6.84 19.91 -26.69
C LEU A 390 6.93 20.92 -27.84
N GLU A 391 6.10 21.96 -27.80
CA GLU A 391 6.13 23.04 -28.79
C GLU A 391 7.45 23.80 -28.76
N LEU A 392 8.01 24.06 -27.56
CA LEU A 392 9.32 24.68 -27.42
C LEU A 392 10.41 23.84 -28.10
N ALA A 393 10.41 22.54 -27.83
CA ALA A 393 11.39 21.61 -28.38
C ALA A 393 11.28 21.53 -29.92
N GLN A 394 10.07 21.54 -30.48
CA GLN A 394 9.83 21.58 -31.92
C GLN A 394 10.32 22.89 -32.58
N LEU A 395 10.10 24.04 -31.93
CA LEU A 395 10.62 25.34 -32.41
C LEU A 395 12.15 25.36 -32.46
N ILE A 396 12.80 24.84 -31.41
CA ILE A 396 14.26 24.75 -31.34
C ILE A 396 14.79 23.80 -32.43
N GLY A 397 14.18 22.62 -32.59
CA GLY A 397 14.60 21.61 -33.58
C GLY A 397 14.40 22.02 -35.05
N THR A 398 13.46 22.93 -35.32
CA THR A 398 13.20 23.48 -36.67
C THR A 398 13.97 24.77 -36.97
N GLY A 399 14.69 25.32 -35.98
CA GLY A 399 15.49 26.55 -36.15
C GLY A 399 14.65 27.83 -36.27
N VAL A 400 13.35 27.78 -36.01
CA VAL A 400 12.45 28.95 -36.08
C VAL A 400 12.50 29.69 -34.74
N ARG A 401 13.04 30.91 -34.74
CA ARG A 401 13.07 31.75 -33.54
C ARG A 401 11.64 32.13 -33.09
N PRO A 402 11.32 32.10 -31.79
CA PRO A 402 10.04 32.58 -31.28
C PRO A 402 9.79 34.03 -31.73
N ARG A 403 8.55 34.34 -32.10
CA ARG A 403 8.12 35.71 -32.44
C ARG A 403 8.26 36.59 -31.19
N MET A 404 9.40 37.26 -31.05
CA MET A 404 9.68 38.15 -29.93
C MET A 404 8.79 39.38 -29.98
N ILE A 405 8.39 39.88 -28.82
CA ILE A 405 7.72 41.19 -28.68
C ILE A 405 8.77 42.26 -28.98
N GLY A 406 8.82 42.71 -30.24
CA GLY A 406 9.56 43.88 -30.70
C GLY A 406 8.64 44.73 -31.57
N GLY A 407 8.23 45.89 -31.07
CA GLY A 407 7.37 46.82 -31.79
C GLY A 407 8.09 47.58 -32.90
N GLY A 408 7.35 47.84 -33.99
CA GLY A 408 7.43 49.09 -34.75
C GLY A 408 8.55 49.28 -35.78
N ASN A 409 8.16 49.20 -37.05
CA ASN A 409 8.73 49.85 -38.25
C ASN A 409 9.95 50.79 -38.09
N SER A 410 11.00 50.53 -38.86
CA SER A 410 11.82 51.56 -39.52
C SER A 410 12.43 51.01 -40.80
N LYS A 411 12.20 51.70 -41.92
CA LYS A 411 12.81 51.44 -43.23
C LYS A 411 14.26 51.92 -43.25
N GLY A 412 15.13 51.13 -43.88
CA GLY A 412 16.28 51.59 -44.68
C GLY A 412 17.61 51.84 -43.97
N HIS A 413 18.58 50.94 -44.16
CA HIS A 413 19.89 51.25 -44.77
C HIS A 413 20.70 49.95 -44.93
N GLN A 414 21.28 49.76 -46.11
CA GLN A 414 22.44 48.89 -46.29
C GLN A 414 23.62 49.56 -45.61
N ASP A 415 24.26 48.89 -44.66
CA ASP A 415 25.67 49.12 -44.36
C ASP A 415 26.31 47.82 -43.88
N THR A 416 27.47 47.56 -44.47
CA THR A 416 28.38 46.45 -44.19
C THR A 416 29.28 46.74 -43.00
N VAL A 417 29.83 45.66 -42.45
CA VAL A 417 31.07 45.53 -41.66
C VAL A 417 30.91 45.55 -40.13
N ASP A 418 31.28 44.39 -39.56
CA ASP A 418 31.89 44.12 -38.26
C ASP A 418 31.87 45.23 -37.21
N SER A 419 31.17 44.95 -36.11
CA SER A 419 31.72 44.95 -34.75
C SER A 419 30.58 44.92 -33.74
N LEU A 420 30.41 43.77 -33.07
CA LEU A 420 29.89 43.56 -31.70
C LEU A 420 29.57 42.06 -31.54
N GLU A 421 30.62 41.28 -31.30
CA GLU A 421 30.61 39.87 -30.85
C GLU A 421 30.15 39.76 -29.35
N PRO A 422 29.99 38.57 -28.74
CA PRO A 422 29.12 37.43 -29.06
C PRO A 422 28.49 36.84 -27.75
N GLY A 423 27.19 37.02 -27.50
CA GLY A 423 26.55 36.61 -26.23
C GLY A 423 26.23 35.11 -26.05
N PHE A 424 26.64 34.23 -26.96
CA PHE A 424 26.33 32.79 -26.94
C PHE A 424 27.60 31.96 -26.71
N ARG A 425 28.27 32.17 -25.57
CA ARG A 425 29.35 31.29 -25.09
C ARG A 425 29.25 31.03 -23.60
N THR A 426 28.17 30.36 -23.20
CA THR A 426 28.11 29.53 -21.99
C THR A 426 27.27 28.28 -22.26
N ALA A 427 27.71 27.48 -23.22
CA ALA A 427 27.47 26.05 -23.26
C ALA A 427 28.70 25.46 -23.96
N GLY A 428 29.55 24.77 -23.20
CA GLY A 428 30.67 24.04 -23.77
C GLY A 428 30.17 23.12 -24.89
N LEU A 429 30.91 23.05 -25.99
CA LEU A 429 30.84 22.04 -27.06
C LEU A 429 29.62 21.11 -26.93
N VAL A 430 28.43 21.61 -27.28
CA VAL A 430 27.30 20.70 -27.50
C VAL A 430 27.68 19.96 -28.76
N ASP A 431 28.07 18.70 -28.56
CA ASP A 431 28.56 17.80 -29.58
C ASP A 431 27.65 17.88 -30.80
N LYS A 432 28.20 18.20 -31.98
CA LYS A 432 27.39 18.30 -33.22
C LYS A 432 26.59 17.01 -33.47
N GLN A 433 27.08 15.87 -32.97
CA GLN A 433 26.39 14.59 -32.96
C GLN A 433 25.17 14.55 -32.03
N LYS A 434 25.27 15.10 -30.80
CA LYS A 434 24.12 15.19 -29.86
C LYS A 434 23.04 16.13 -30.37
N MET A 435 23.42 17.22 -31.03
CA MET A 435 22.47 18.13 -31.68
C MET A 435 21.79 17.46 -32.88
N ALA A 436 22.52 16.65 -33.66
CA ALA A 436 21.96 15.89 -34.78
C ALA A 436 21.02 14.76 -34.32
N SER A 437 21.39 13.98 -33.29
CA SER A 437 20.50 12.94 -32.73
C SER A 437 19.28 13.54 -32.06
N PHE A 438 19.43 14.69 -31.39
CA PHE A 438 18.30 15.47 -30.89
C PHE A 438 17.38 15.93 -32.03
N GLN A 439 17.94 16.45 -33.14
CA GLN A 439 17.16 16.89 -34.30
C GLN A 439 16.44 15.73 -35.01
N GLU A 440 17.05 14.54 -35.04
CA GLU A 440 16.45 13.30 -35.57
C GLU A 440 15.29 12.79 -34.69
N SER A 441 15.48 12.68 -33.37
CA SER A 441 14.41 12.34 -32.42
C SER A 441 13.28 13.38 -32.38
N MET A 442 13.60 14.66 -32.64
CA MET A 442 12.62 15.73 -32.81
C MET A 442 11.81 15.59 -34.10
N GLY A 443 12.33 14.93 -35.14
CA GLY A 443 11.61 14.67 -36.39
C GLY A 443 10.36 13.81 -36.19
N GLU A 444 10.45 12.75 -35.37
CA GLU A 444 9.29 11.90 -35.02
C GLU A 444 8.26 12.65 -34.18
N THR A 445 8.74 13.53 -33.31
CA THR A 445 7.90 14.33 -32.41
C THR A 445 7.21 15.49 -33.14
N SER A 446 7.88 16.02 -34.16
CA SER A 446 7.34 16.99 -35.13
C SER A 446 6.50 16.33 -36.22
N SER A 447 6.23 15.02 -36.12
CA SER A 447 5.36 14.32 -37.06
C SER A 447 3.99 14.98 -37.11
N GLN A 448 3.43 15.07 -38.31
CA GLN A 448 2.11 15.62 -38.55
C GLN A 448 1.04 14.97 -37.67
N SER A 449 1.19 13.68 -37.35
CA SER A 449 0.29 12.96 -36.44
C SER A 449 0.29 13.52 -35.02
N VAL A 450 1.45 13.86 -34.45
CA VAL A 450 1.56 14.38 -33.08
C VAL A 450 1.03 15.81 -33.04
N VAL A 451 1.39 16.65 -34.02
CA VAL A 451 0.91 18.03 -34.13
C VAL A 451 -0.61 18.08 -34.24
N VAL A 452 -1.19 17.26 -35.12
CA VAL A 452 -2.66 17.15 -35.26
C VAL A 452 -3.31 16.63 -33.98
N ALA A 453 -2.68 15.68 -33.29
CA ALA A 453 -3.22 15.16 -32.03
C ALA A 453 -3.22 16.22 -30.91
N VAL A 454 -2.18 17.05 -30.83
CA VAL A 454 -2.12 18.19 -29.91
C VAL A 454 -3.21 19.22 -30.23
N ASP A 455 -3.37 19.59 -31.50
CA ASP A 455 -4.42 20.55 -31.90
C ASP A 455 -5.84 20.03 -31.60
N ARG A 456 -6.05 18.71 -31.73
CA ARG A 456 -7.29 18.03 -31.32
C ARG A 456 -7.59 18.14 -29.82
N ILE A 457 -6.59 18.32 -28.95
CA ILE A 457 -6.83 18.56 -27.52
C ILE A 457 -7.48 19.94 -27.34
N PHE A 458 -6.92 20.98 -27.97
CA PHE A 458 -7.41 22.35 -27.84
C PHE A 458 -8.78 22.54 -28.50
N THR A 459 -8.97 22.06 -29.73
CA THR A 459 -10.27 22.08 -30.43
C THR A 459 -11.31 21.19 -29.73
N GLY A 460 -10.84 20.08 -29.14
CA GLY A 460 -11.64 19.15 -28.33
C GLY A 460 -12.13 19.74 -26.99
N SER A 461 -11.64 20.90 -26.56
CA SER A 461 -12.11 21.59 -25.34
C SER A 461 -13.63 21.83 -25.32
N THR A 462 -14.25 21.94 -26.49
CA THR A 462 -15.71 22.06 -26.67
C THR A 462 -16.49 20.80 -26.26
N ARG A 463 -15.85 19.63 -26.26
CA ARG A 463 -16.44 18.35 -25.86
C ARG A 463 -16.31 18.06 -24.37
N LEU A 464 -15.48 18.83 -23.66
CA LEU A 464 -15.34 18.68 -22.22
C LEU A 464 -16.63 19.09 -21.52
N ASP A 465 -16.95 18.43 -20.40
CA ASP A 465 -18.08 18.84 -19.57
C ASP A 465 -17.80 20.19 -18.87
N GLY A 466 -18.83 20.73 -18.21
CA GLY A 466 -18.75 22.06 -17.59
C GLY A 466 -17.74 22.19 -16.44
N ASN A 467 -17.38 21.10 -15.77
CA ASN A 467 -16.36 21.12 -14.71
C ASN A 467 -14.97 20.88 -15.29
N ALA A 468 -14.84 19.90 -16.18
CA ALA A 468 -13.59 19.55 -16.83
C ALA A 468 -13.02 20.70 -17.67
N VAL A 469 -13.85 21.42 -18.41
CA VAL A 469 -13.41 22.57 -19.21
C VAL A 469 -12.86 23.70 -18.34
N VAL A 470 -13.39 23.89 -17.13
CA VAL A 470 -12.87 24.89 -16.18
C VAL A 470 -11.49 24.46 -15.69
N HIS A 471 -11.32 23.19 -15.28
CA HIS A 471 -10.01 22.67 -14.89
C HIS A 471 -8.96 22.78 -16.01
N PHE A 472 -9.35 22.46 -17.24
CA PHE A 472 -8.52 22.59 -18.43
C PHE A 472 -8.08 24.04 -18.66
N VAL A 473 -9.00 24.99 -18.62
CA VAL A 473 -8.69 26.43 -18.82
C VAL A 473 -7.85 26.99 -17.67
N THR A 474 -8.17 26.64 -16.41
CA THR A 474 -7.35 27.03 -15.25
C THR A 474 -5.92 26.54 -15.40
N ALA A 475 -5.74 25.27 -15.78
CA ALA A 475 -4.42 24.70 -16.03
C ALA A 475 -3.70 25.44 -17.17
N LEU A 476 -4.38 25.76 -18.27
CA LEU A 476 -3.78 26.48 -19.38
C LEU A 476 -3.36 27.91 -19.02
N CYS A 477 -4.16 28.63 -18.22
CA CYS A 477 -3.81 29.95 -17.70
C CYS A 477 -2.56 29.91 -16.80
N LEU A 478 -2.41 28.86 -15.98
CA LEU A 478 -1.19 28.65 -15.19
C LEU A 478 0.03 28.43 -16.10
N VAL A 479 -0.08 27.55 -17.10
CA VAL A 479 1.01 27.34 -18.08
C VAL A 479 1.36 28.62 -18.83
N SER A 480 0.37 29.40 -19.24
CA SER A 480 0.58 30.71 -19.87
C SER A 480 1.28 31.68 -18.93
N THR A 481 0.98 31.66 -17.64
CA THR A 481 1.65 32.54 -16.66
C THR A 481 3.13 32.14 -16.52
N ASP A 482 3.42 30.84 -16.43
CA ASP A 482 4.79 30.31 -16.37
C ASP A 482 5.60 30.66 -17.64
N GLU A 483 4.99 30.53 -18.82
CA GLU A 483 5.60 30.90 -20.11
C GLU A 483 5.95 32.39 -20.20
N LEU A 484 5.05 33.26 -19.72
CA LEU A 484 5.22 34.72 -19.76
C LEU A 484 6.21 35.22 -18.71
N SER A 485 6.33 34.53 -17.57
CA SER A 485 7.22 34.93 -16.47
C SER A 485 8.69 34.55 -16.71
N SER A 486 9.00 33.85 -17.81
CA SER A 486 10.36 33.45 -18.16
C SER A 486 11.27 34.67 -18.39
N PRO A 487 12.30 34.91 -17.57
CA PRO A 487 13.12 36.12 -17.63
C PRO A 487 14.04 36.18 -18.86
N THR A 488 14.33 35.03 -19.48
CA THR A 488 15.24 34.97 -20.63
C THR A 488 14.50 34.94 -21.96
N HIS A 489 13.35 34.27 -22.04
CA HIS A 489 12.56 34.12 -23.28
C HIS A 489 11.06 33.94 -22.98
N PRO A 490 10.29 35.01 -22.79
CA PRO A 490 8.83 34.94 -22.66
C PRO A 490 8.19 34.32 -23.91
N ARG A 491 7.23 33.38 -23.73
CA ARG A 491 6.48 32.74 -24.83
C ARG A 491 4.99 33.05 -24.75
N MET A 492 4.36 33.10 -25.93
CA MET A 492 2.94 33.45 -26.10
C MET A 492 2.09 32.25 -26.53
N PHE A 493 2.65 31.05 -26.60
CA PHE A 493 1.99 29.85 -27.14
C PHE A 493 0.68 29.56 -26.40
N SER A 494 0.75 29.40 -25.08
CA SER A 494 -0.44 29.11 -24.28
C SER A 494 -1.41 30.28 -24.28
N LEU A 495 -0.94 31.53 -24.34
CA LEU A 495 -1.83 32.70 -24.43
C LEU A 495 -2.62 32.71 -25.75
N GLN A 496 -2.00 32.38 -26.88
CA GLN A 496 -2.70 32.24 -28.15
C GLN A 496 -3.77 31.15 -28.08
N LYS A 497 -3.43 30.00 -27.48
CA LYS A 497 -4.39 28.90 -27.28
C LYS A 497 -5.54 29.29 -26.35
N ILE A 498 -5.29 30.10 -25.32
CA ILE A 498 -6.35 30.64 -24.45
C ILE A 498 -7.36 31.48 -25.25
N VAL A 499 -6.89 32.32 -26.18
CA VAL A 499 -7.77 33.12 -27.06
C VAL A 499 -8.61 32.21 -27.97
N GLU A 500 -7.99 31.21 -28.60
CA GLU A 500 -8.68 30.22 -29.43
C GLU A 500 -9.77 29.46 -28.64
N ILE A 501 -9.42 28.96 -27.45
CA ILE A 501 -10.33 28.21 -26.59
C ILE A 501 -11.48 29.09 -26.09
N SER A 502 -11.22 30.36 -25.80
CA SER A 502 -12.24 31.34 -25.45
C SER A 502 -13.28 31.46 -26.56
N TYR A 503 -12.81 31.56 -27.82
CA TYR A 503 -13.69 31.59 -28.98
C TYR A 503 -14.47 30.28 -29.15
N TYR A 504 -13.80 29.13 -29.09
CA TYR A 504 -14.44 27.82 -29.27
C TYR A 504 -15.53 27.53 -28.24
N ASN A 505 -15.39 28.02 -27.00
CA ASN A 505 -16.28 27.71 -25.90
C ASN A 505 -17.34 28.80 -25.61
N MET A 506 -17.35 29.90 -26.36
CA MET A 506 -18.31 31.00 -26.17
C MET A 506 -19.78 30.59 -26.36
N GLY A 507 -20.02 29.53 -27.15
CA GLY A 507 -21.37 28.97 -27.37
C GLY A 507 -21.93 28.10 -26.24
N ARG A 508 -21.18 27.89 -25.15
CA ARG A 508 -21.66 27.11 -24.00
C ARG A 508 -22.80 27.81 -23.25
N ILE A 509 -23.58 27.03 -22.50
CA ILE A 509 -24.64 27.57 -21.65
C ILE A 509 -24.08 28.63 -20.68
N ARG A 510 -24.87 29.67 -20.41
CA ARG A 510 -24.45 30.86 -19.65
C ARG A 510 -23.76 30.54 -18.32
N LEU A 511 -24.24 29.55 -17.58
CA LEU A 511 -23.65 29.14 -16.30
C LEU A 511 -22.22 28.58 -16.46
N GLN A 512 -22.00 27.75 -17.48
CA GLN A 512 -20.66 27.20 -17.77
C GLN A 512 -19.74 28.30 -18.29
N TRP A 513 -20.21 29.11 -19.24
CA TRP A 513 -19.44 30.22 -19.79
C TRP A 513 -19.05 31.24 -18.72
N SER A 514 -19.93 31.56 -17.78
CA SER A 514 -19.62 32.49 -16.69
C SER A 514 -18.47 31.99 -15.82
N ARG A 515 -18.43 30.68 -15.51
CA ARG A 515 -17.34 30.07 -14.73
C ARG A 515 -16.02 30.07 -15.50
N LEU A 516 -16.07 29.76 -16.79
CA LEU A 516 -14.93 29.84 -17.70
C LEU A 516 -14.39 31.28 -17.78
N TRP A 517 -15.28 32.24 -18.01
CA TRP A 517 -14.94 33.65 -18.15
C TRP A 517 -14.37 34.25 -16.86
N GLN A 518 -14.78 33.76 -15.69
CA GLN A 518 -14.17 34.17 -14.43
C GLN A 518 -12.66 33.91 -14.42
N VAL A 519 -12.25 32.71 -14.87
CA VAL A 519 -10.83 32.34 -14.97
C VAL A 519 -10.13 33.08 -16.10
N LEU A 520 -10.73 33.08 -17.30
CA LEU A 520 -10.15 33.70 -18.50
C LEU A 520 -10.00 35.21 -18.35
N GLY A 521 -11.04 35.89 -17.85
CA GLY A 521 -11.06 37.33 -17.66
C GLY A 521 -10.04 37.79 -16.63
N GLU A 522 -9.90 37.06 -15.51
CA GLU A 522 -8.86 37.32 -14.53
C GLU A 522 -7.45 37.19 -15.16
N HIS A 523 -7.23 36.12 -15.93
CA HIS A 523 -5.96 35.90 -16.64
C HIS A 523 -5.68 37.00 -17.67
N PHE A 524 -6.65 37.39 -18.49
CA PHE A 524 -6.50 38.46 -19.47
C PHE A 524 -6.21 39.81 -18.82
N ASN A 525 -6.87 40.13 -17.70
CA ASN A 525 -6.58 41.35 -16.93
C ASN A 525 -5.16 41.32 -16.38
N ARG A 526 -4.71 40.19 -15.84
CA ARG A 526 -3.37 40.03 -15.29
C ARG A 526 -2.30 40.18 -16.37
N VAL A 527 -2.46 39.49 -17.50
CA VAL A 527 -1.50 39.52 -18.62
C VAL A 527 -1.53 40.86 -19.34
N GLY A 528 -2.70 41.46 -19.53
CA GLY A 528 -2.85 42.78 -20.17
C GLY A 528 -2.24 43.93 -19.37
N CYS A 529 -2.15 43.79 -18.05
CA CYS A 529 -1.49 44.73 -17.15
C CYS A 529 0.00 44.42 -16.91
N PHE A 530 0.55 43.38 -17.53
CA PHE A 530 1.94 42.98 -17.36
C PHE A 530 2.85 44.02 -18.03
N LYS A 531 3.59 44.80 -17.23
CA LYS A 531 4.58 45.74 -17.76
C LYS A 531 5.79 44.94 -18.29
N PRO A 532 6.21 45.12 -19.55
CA PRO A 532 7.45 44.52 -20.01
C PRO A 532 8.59 45.10 -19.18
N PHE A 533 9.48 44.24 -18.68
CA PHE A 533 10.73 44.68 -18.06
C PHE A 533 11.45 45.61 -19.05
N THR A 534 11.46 46.91 -18.76
CA THR A 534 12.34 47.84 -19.44
C THR A 534 13.75 47.53 -18.98
N ASN A 535 14.63 47.15 -19.91
CA ASN A 535 16.07 47.03 -19.68
C ASN A 535 16.56 48.28 -18.93
N GLY A 536 16.79 48.17 -17.61
CA GLY A 536 17.13 49.32 -16.77
C GLY A 536 17.20 49.00 -15.28
N ASP A 537 16.38 48.07 -14.78
CA ASP A 537 16.39 47.72 -13.36
C ASP A 537 17.03 46.34 -13.14
N VAL A 538 18.35 46.33 -13.03
CA VAL A 538 19.10 45.26 -12.34
C VAL A 538 19.45 45.82 -10.95
N PRO A 539 19.31 45.04 -9.85
CA PRO A 539 19.71 45.48 -8.51
C PRO A 539 21.21 45.82 -8.40
#